data_AF-A0A380AG42-F1
#
_entry.id   AF-A0A380AG42-F1
#
_cell.length_a   1.000
_cell.length_b   1.000
_cell.length_c   1.000
_cell.angle_alpha   90.00
_cell.angle_beta   90.00
_cell.angle_gamma   90.00
#
_symmetry.space_group_name_H-M   'P 1'
#
loop_
_entity.id
_entity.type
_entity.pdbx_description
1 polymer ?
#
loop_
_entity_poly.entity_id
_entity_poly.type
_entity_poly.pdbx_seq_one_letter_code
_entity_poly.pdbx_strand_id
1 'polypeptide(L)' 'MTETTSQQDNYEGICLEPDSFAVNVYHLLHATQVLHMSSNLVTKALGSDILDFACEYSKAAAEKELAQ' A
#
# COMPACT_ATOMS: atom_id res chain seq x y z
N MET A 1 -39.23 1.36 -9.48
CA MET A 1 -38.21 1.50 -8.43
C MET A 1 -37.16 0.45 -8.74
N THR A 2 -36.09 0.85 -9.43
CA THR A 2 -35.01 -0.06 -9.84
C THR A 2 -33.97 -0.08 -8.74
N GLU A 3 -33.90 -1.19 -8.02
CA GLU A 3 -32.86 -1.46 -7.02
C GLU A 3 -31.52 -1.63 -7.74
N THR A 4 -30.69 -0.59 -7.73
CA THR A 4 -29.26 -0.74 -7.95
C THR A 4 -28.66 -1.40 -6.72
N THR A 5 -28.42 -2.70 -6.78
CA THR A 5 -27.49 -3.38 -5.87
C THR A 5 -26.11 -2.78 -6.08
N SER A 6 -25.78 -1.75 -5.29
CA SER A 6 -24.41 -1.34 -5.09
C SER A 6 -23.68 -2.55 -4.50
N GLN A 7 -22.94 -3.29 -5.33
CA GLN A 7 -21.81 -4.05 -4.81
C GLN A 7 -20.91 -3.00 -4.16
N GLN A 8 -21.07 -2.81 -2.85
CA GLN A 8 -19.99 -2.24 -2.06
C GLN A 8 -18.82 -3.18 -2.32
N ASP A 9 -17.82 -2.69 -3.04
CA ASP A 9 -16.51 -3.32 -3.00
C ASP A 9 -16.18 -3.45 -1.52
N ASN A 10 -16.29 -4.68 -1.00
CA ASN A 10 -15.76 -5.03 0.29
C ASN A 10 -14.24 -4.97 0.11
N TYR A 11 -13.71 -3.75 0.10
CA TYR A 11 -12.30 -3.50 0.13
C TYR A 11 -11.84 -3.97 1.51
N GLU A 12 -11.62 -5.27 1.64
CA GLU A 12 -10.65 -5.79 2.57
C GLU A 12 -9.37 -5.06 2.20
N GLY A 13 -8.87 -4.22 3.11
CA GLY A 13 -7.63 -3.50 2.90
C GLY A 13 -6.49 -4.46 2.54
N ILE A 14 -5.30 -3.91 2.37
CA ILE A 14 -4.15 -4.73 1.96
C ILE A 14 -3.95 -5.88 2.96
N CYS A 15 -3.88 -7.11 2.44
CA CYS A 15 -3.68 -8.31 3.25
C CYS A 15 -2.44 -8.15 4.14
N LEU A 16 -2.62 -8.32 5.46
CA LEU A 16 -1.58 -8.20 6.49
C LEU A 16 -1.06 -9.56 6.96
N GLU A 17 -1.42 -10.66 6.29
CA GLU A 17 -0.81 -11.95 6.59
C GLU A 17 0.71 -11.87 6.37
N PRO A 18 1.54 -12.51 7.21
CA PRO A 18 3.00 -12.32 7.18
C PRO A 18 3.63 -12.51 5.80
N ASP A 19 3.22 -13.55 5.06
CA ASP A 19 3.72 -13.86 3.72
C ASP A 19 3.32 -12.79 2.70
N SER A 20 2.08 -12.29 2.79
CA SER A 20 1.56 -11.23 1.92
C SER A 20 2.18 -9.87 2.28
N PHE A 21 2.38 -9.58 3.56
CA PHE A 21 2.94 -8.34 4.07
C PHE A 21 4.35 -8.10 3.52
N ALA A 22 5.25 -9.10 3.66
CA ALA A 22 6.62 -8.99 3.19
C ALA A 22 6.69 -8.75 1.67
N VAL A 23 5.85 -9.45 0.90
CA VAL A 23 5.76 -9.29 -0.56
C VAL A 23 5.24 -7.90 -0.93
N ASN A 24 4.22 -7.39 -0.24
CA ASN A 24 3.65 -6.07 -0.49
C ASN A 24 4.66 -4.96 -0.20
N VAL A 25 5.35 -5.02 0.95
CA VAL A 25 6.41 -4.06 1.30
C VAL A 25 7.54 -4.12 0.27
N TYR A 26 7.97 -5.31 -0.13
CA TYR A 26 9.01 -5.48 -1.15
C TYR A 26 8.65 -4.78 -2.46
N HIS A 27 7.44 -5.02 -2.99
CA HIS A 27 7.00 -4.39 -4.23
C HIS A 27 6.88 -2.87 -4.13
N LEU A 28 6.37 -2.35 -3.01
CA LEU A 28 6.25 -0.91 -2.79
C LEU A 28 7.64 -0.25 -2.76
N LEU A 29 8.59 -0.81 -1.99
CA LEU A 29 9.95 -0.29 -1.90
C LEU A 29 10.69 -0.37 -3.25
N HIS A 30 10.52 -1.46 -3.99
CA HIS A 30 11.10 -1.60 -5.32
C HIS A 30 10.51 -0.57 -6.31
N ALA A 31 9.20 -0.33 -6.26
CA ALA A 31 8.55 0.70 -7.07
C ALA A 31 9.09 2.10 -6.73
N THR A 32 9.21 2.44 -5.44
CA THR A 32 9.82 3.70 -4.99
C THR A 32 11.22 3.88 -5.56
N GLN A 33 12.08 2.85 -5.50
CA GLN A 33 13.44 2.92 -6.04
C GLN A 33 13.44 3.27 -7.53
N VAL A 34 12.62 2.58 -8.33
CA VAL A 34 12.52 2.84 -9.77
C VAL A 34 12.02 4.25 -10.06
N LEU A 35 11.02 4.74 -9.31
CA LEU A 35 10.45 6.07 -9.50
C LEU A 35 11.43 7.20 -9.10
N HIS A 36 12.22 7.00 -8.04
CA HIS A 36 13.24 7.95 -7.60
C HIS A 36 14.40 8.11 -8.58
N MET A 37 14.65 7.12 -9.44
CA MET A 37 15.64 7.22 -10.52
C MET A 37 15.19 8.14 -11.66
N SER A 38 13.91 8.52 -11.71
CA SER A 38 13.40 9.42 -12.74
C SER A 38 13.96 10.84 -12.62
N SER A 39 14.22 11.47 -13.77
CA SER A 39 14.50 12.91 -13.87
C SER A 39 13.22 13.76 -13.81
N ASN A 40 12.05 13.15 -13.96
CA ASN A 40 10.77 13.84 -13.83
C ASN A 40 10.42 14.05 -12.34
N LEU A 41 10.23 15.32 -11.95
CA LEU A 41 9.95 15.69 -10.56
C LEU A 41 8.62 15.13 -10.03
N VAL A 42 7.59 15.04 -10.87
CA VAL A 42 6.28 14.47 -10.50
C VAL A 42 6.42 12.97 -10.26
N THR A 43 7.13 12.26 -11.14
CA THR A 43 7.42 10.83 -10.96
C THR A 43 8.24 10.57 -9.69
N LYS A 44 9.24 11.41 -9.41
CA LYS A 44 10.03 11.30 -8.19
C LYS A 44 9.19 11.57 -6.94
N ALA A 45 8.30 12.57 -6.97
CA ALA A 45 7.37 12.85 -5.88
C ALA A 45 6.43 11.67 -5.61
N LEU A 46 5.88 11.05 -6.65
CA LEU A 46 5.08 9.83 -6.53
C LEU A 46 5.85 8.69 -5.84
N GLY A 47 7.15 8.54 -6.13
CA GLY A 47 7.99 7.58 -5.44
C GLY A 47 8.08 7.82 -3.93
N SER A 48 8.10 9.09 -3.51
CA SER A 48 8.06 9.46 -2.08
C SER A 48 6.69 9.19 -1.46
N ASP A 49 5.59 9.48 -2.17
CA ASP A 49 4.24 9.17 -1.69
C ASP A 49 4.05 7.67 -1.47
N ILE A 50 4.60 6.82 -2.35
CA ILE A 50 4.59 5.36 -2.19
C ILE A 50 5.46 4.92 -1.01
N LEU A 51 6.56 5.60 -0.74
CA LEU A 51 7.41 5.30 0.42
C LEU A 51 6.69 5.61 1.73
N ASP A 52 6.02 6.76 1.80
CA ASP A 52 5.19 7.15 2.95
C ASP A 52 4.05 6.14 3.15
N PHE A 53 3.42 5.69 2.05
CA PHE A 53 2.41 4.64 2.09
C PHE A 53 2.96 3.32 2.66
N ALA A 54 4.14 2.88 2.20
CA ALA A 54 4.77 1.65 2.71
C ALA A 54 5.10 1.75 4.21
N CYS A 55 5.47 2.95 4.68
CA CYS A 55 5.72 3.23 6.09
C CYS A 55 4.42 3.09 6.93
N GLU A 56 3.34 3.75 6.52
CA GLU A 56 2.04 3.67 7.22
C GLU A 56 1.47 2.25 7.19
N TYR A 57 1.60 1.56 6.05
CA TYR A 57 1.21 0.15 5.94
C TYR A 57 1.98 -0.74 6.92
N SER A 58 3.29 -0.52 7.06
CA SER A 58 4.14 -1.26 8.00
C SER A 58 3.80 -0.96 9.46
N LYS A 59 3.46 0.29 9.79
CA LYS A 59 2.98 0.66 11.14
C LYS A 59 1.66 -0.04 11.46
N ALA A 60 0.69 0.00 10.55
CA ALA A 60 -0.60 -0.66 10.73
C ALA A 60 -0.45 -2.18 10.93
N ALA A 61 0.49 -2.81 10.20
CA ALA A 61 0.81 -4.23 10.39
C ALA A 61 1.37 -4.51 11.81
N ALA A 62 2.32 -3.68 12.26
CA ALA A 62 2.92 -3.83 13.58
C ALA A 62 1.90 -3.60 14.72
N GLU A 63 1.04 -2.60 14.59
CA GLU A 63 -0.04 -2.33 15.55
C GLU A 63 -1.03 -3.49 15.64
N LYS A 64 -1.38 -4.10 14.50
CA LYS A 64 -2.25 -5.28 14.47
C LYS A 64 -1.63 -6.47 15.19
N GLU A 65 -0.34 -6.74 14.97
CA GLU A 65 0.39 -7.84 15.64
C GLU A 65 0.47 -7.61 17.16
N LEU A 66 0.71 -6.37 17.61
CA LEU A 66 0.76 -6.03 19.03
C LEU A 66 -0.60 -6.12 19.75
N ALA A 67 -1.70 -6.04 19.01
CA ALA A 67 -3.06 -6.15 19.54
C ALA A 67 -3.57 -7.59 19.68
N GLN A 68 -2.77 -8.59 19.26
CA GLN A 68 -3.04 -10.02 19.40
C GLN A 68 -2.48 -10.58 20.71
#